data_AF-A0A2N2SQM5-F1
#
_entry.id   AF-A0A2N2SQM5-F1
#
_cell.length_a   1.000
_cell.length_b   1.000
_cell.length_c   1.000
_cell.angle_alpha   90.00
_cell.angle_beta   90.00
_cell.angle_gamma   90.00
#
_symmetry.space_group_name_H-M   'P 1'
#
loop_
_entity.id
_entity.type
_entity.pdbx_description
1 polymer ?
#
loop_
_entity_poly.entity_id
_entity_poly.type
_entity_poly.pdbx_seq_one_letter_code
_entity_poly.pdbx_strand_id
1 'polypeptide(L)' 'FDATQTRVMDGTLVKVLAWYDNEWGYSCRMLDAAKAVAQA' A
#
# COMPACT_ATOMS: atom_id res chain seq x y z
N PHE A 1 -2.36 2.14 6.06
CA PHE A 1 -1.46 3.14 6.64
C PHE A 1 -1.58 3.09 8.15
N ASP A 2 -0.47 3.06 8.88
CA ASP A 2 -0.46 3.09 10.35
C ASP A 2 0.06 4.44 10.82
N ALA A 3 -0.85 5.28 11.33
CA ALA A 3 -0.53 6.61 11.82
C ALA A 3 0.24 6.58 13.15
N THR A 4 0.10 5.52 13.94
CA THR A 4 0.72 5.43 15.28
C THR A 4 2.22 5.16 15.20
N GLN A 5 2.66 4.48 14.13
CA GLN A 5 4.06 4.15 13.86
C GLN A 5 4.71 5.05 12.80
N THR A 6 3.92 5.90 12.13
CA THR A 6 4.42 6.93 11.22
C THR A 6 4.88 8.15 12.03
N ARG A 7 6.11 8.64 11.80
CA ARG A 7 6.71 9.73 12.59
C ARG A 7 7.47 10.73 11.74
N VAL A 8 7.42 12.00 12.16
CA VAL A 8 8.30 13.07 11.66
C VAL A 8 9.45 13.24 12.65
N MET A 9 10.67 13.34 12.14
CA MET A 9 11.92 13.55 12.86
C MET A 9 12.57 14.83 12.33
N ASP A 10 13.22 15.59 13.21
CA ASP A 10 13.95 16.82 12.88
C ASP A 10 13.16 17.81 12.00
N GLY A 11 11.84 17.87 12.23
CA GLY A 11 10.90 18.78 11.57
C GLY A 11 10.58 18.48 10.10
N THR A 12 11.41 17.71 9.39
CA THR A 12 11.29 17.54 7.93
C THR A 12 11.47 16.10 7.42
N LEU A 13 12.06 15.19 8.21
CA LEU A 13 12.27 13.81 7.79
C LEU A 13 11.12 12.92 8.26
N VAL A 14 10.45 12.22 7.33
CA VAL A 14 9.27 11.39 7.66
C VAL A 14 9.55 9.91 7.44
N LYS A 15 9.31 9.10 8.48
CA LYS A 15 9.20 7.64 8.37
C LYS A 15 7.72 7.27 8.29
N VAL A 16 7.29 6.74 7.14
CA VAL A 16 5.93 6.24 6.91
C VAL A 16 5.89 4.74 7.11
N LEU A 17 4.86 4.25 7.81
CA LEU A 17 4.61 2.82 7.96
C LEU A 17 3.21 2.45 7.45
N ALA A 18 3.15 1.38 6.66
CA ALA A 18 1.91 0.79 6.22
C ALA A 18 2.05 -0.72 6.15
N TRP A 19 1.03 -1.40 6.65
CA TRP A 19 0.87 -2.82 6.46
C TRP A 19 0.14 -3.11 5.16
N TYR A 20 0.50 -4.22 4.55
CA TYR A 20 -0.30 -4.86 3.53
C TYR A 20 -0.24 -6.36 3.76
N ASP A 21 -1.37 -7.02 3.50
CA ASP A 21 -1.41 -8.46 3.42
C ASP A 21 -0.76 -8.89 2.11
N ASN A 22 0.36 -9.61 2.21
CA ASN A 22 1.19 -9.96 1.06
C ASN A 22 0.55 -10.98 0.13
N GLU A 23 -0.38 -11.81 0.62
CA GLU A 23 -1.06 -12.82 -0.20
C GLU A 23 -2.43 -12.31 -0.66
N TRP A 24 -3.26 -11.87 0.29
CA TRP A 24 -4.62 -11.46 0.01
C TRP A 24 -4.66 -10.16 -0.79
N GLY A 25 -3.89 -9.16 -0.34
CA GLY A 25 -3.84 -7.86 -1.01
C GLY A 25 -3.31 -7.98 -2.43
N TYR A 26 -2.27 -8.77 -2.62
CA TYR A 26 -1.70 -9.05 -3.94
C TYR A 26 -2.71 -9.76 -4.86
N SER A 27 -3.35 -10.82 -4.36
CA SER A 27 -4.32 -11.60 -5.12
C SER A 27 -5.52 -10.76 -5.58
N CYS A 28 -6.06 -9.91 -4.70
CA CYS A 28 -7.14 -8.98 -5.08
C CYS A 28 -6.69 -8.00 -6.17
N ARG A 29 -5.48 -7.43 -6.07
CA ARG A 29 -4.97 -6.48 -7.07
C ARG A 29 -4.69 -7.15 -8.42
N MET A 30 -4.35 -8.43 -8.44
CA MET A 30 -4.21 -9.17 -9.69
C MET A 30 -5.52 -9.31 -10.46
N LEU A 31 -6.64 -9.50 -9.77
CA LEU A 31 -7.96 -9.51 -10.43
C LEU A 31 -8.31 -8.14 -11.02
N ASP A 32 -7.99 -7.06 -10.32
CA ASP A 32 -8.23 -5.70 -10.84
C ASP A 32 -7.37 -5.41 -12.07
N ALA A 33 -6.09 -5.84 -12.06
CA ALA A 33 -5.21 -5.71 -13.21
C ALA A 33 -5.71 -6.53 -14.41
N ALA A 34 -6.16 -7.77 -14.20
CA ALA A 34 -6.73 -8.60 -15.26
C ALA A 34 -7.98 -7.95 -15.89
N LYS A 35 -8.86 -7.35 -15.06
CA LYS A 35 -10.02 -6.60 -15.56
C LYS A 35 -9.61 -5.38 -16.38
N ALA A 36 -8.61 -4.62 -15.92
CA ALA A 36 -8.12 -3.45 -16.64
C ALA A 36 -7.54 -3.82 -18.00
N VAL A 37 -6.78 -4.93 -18.08
CA VAL A 37 -6.24 -5.47 -19.34
C VAL A 37 -7.37 -5.93 -20.27
N ALA A 38 -8.40 -6.61 -19.75
CA ALA A 38 -9.51 -7.10 -20.56
C ALA A 38 -10.44 -5.99 -21.10
N GLN A 39 -10.38 -4.78 -20.53
CA GLN A 39 -11.16 -3.62 -20.94
C GLN A 39 -10.40 -2.67 -21.88
N ALA A 40 -9.14 -2.98 -22.21
CA ALA A 40 -8.30 -2.26 -23.16
C ALA A 40 -8.44 -2.83 -24.58
#